data_AF-A0AAV5SPV2-F1
#
_entry.id   AF-A0AAV5SPV2-F1
#
_cell.length_a   1.000
_cell.length_b   1.000
_cell.length_c   1.000
_cell.angle_alpha   90.00
_cell.angle_beta   90.00
_cell.angle_gamma   90.00
#
_symmetry.space_group_name_H-M   'P 1'
#
loop_
_entity.id
_entity.type
_entity.pdbx_description
1 polymer ?
#
loop_
_entity_poly.entity_id
_entity_poly.type
_entity_poly.pdbx_seq_one_letter_code
_entity_poly.pdbx_strand_id
1 'polypeptide(L)'
;QMVVIEIEFDERDPLFKCCCGIFHVKTGTRILSVINVLISTGLAFQLFFFPYNWLWSIIEYSSATANVISSASMFIATFTFRPKMVIGYLATQLIILIFTGLLFTACMVSIIIPESVGRFVIEHLSK
;
A
#
# COMPACT_ATOMS: atom_id res chain seq x y z
N GLN A 1 49.13 2.28 -16.86
CA GLN A 1 48.15 2.73 -15.85
C GLN A 1 46.78 2.69 -16.53
N MET A 2 45.92 1.72 -16.21
CA MET A 2 44.57 1.66 -16.77
C MET A 2 43.73 2.72 -16.06
N VAL A 3 43.20 3.67 -16.83
CA VAL A 3 42.23 4.66 -16.34
C VAL A 3 40.90 3.91 -16.18
N VAL A 4 40.54 3.58 -14.95
CA VAL A 4 39.20 3.12 -14.61
C VAL A 4 38.31 4.35 -14.70
N ILE A 5 37.59 4.49 -15.82
CA ILE A 5 36.52 5.48 -15.94
C ILE A 5 35.35 4.88 -15.17
N GLU A 6 35.11 5.36 -13.96
CA GLU A 6 33.84 5.12 -13.26
C GLU A 6 32.75 5.85 -14.05
N ILE A 7 32.15 5.14 -15.01
CA ILE A 7 30.96 5.61 -15.69
C ILE A 7 29.83 5.45 -14.68
N GLU A 8 29.45 6.55 -14.04
CA GLU A 8 28.24 6.65 -13.23
C GLU A 8 27.09 6.12 -14.09
N PHE A 9 26.50 4.99 -13.67
CA PHE A 9 25.45 4.32 -14.41
C PHE A 9 24.18 5.19 -14.37
N ASP A 10 23.87 5.87 -15.48
CA ASP A 10 22.61 6.61 -15.59
C ASP A 10 21.46 5.65 -15.92
N GLU A 11 20.75 5.22 -14.88
CA GLU A 11 19.53 4.42 -14.96
C GLU A 11 18.43 5.06 -15.85
N ARG A 12 18.55 6.35 -16.17
CA ARG A 12 17.62 7.10 -17.02
C ARG A 12 18.03 7.17 -18.48
N ASP A 13 19.21 6.67 -18.87
CA ASP A 13 19.63 6.68 -20.27
C ASP A 13 18.75 5.73 -21.11
N PRO A 14 17.97 6.24 -22.09
CA PRO A 14 17.14 5.41 -22.96
C PRO A 14 17.96 4.48 -23.87
N LEU A 15 19.27 4.70 -24.02
CA LEU A 15 20.18 3.90 -24.83
C LEU A 15 20.80 2.75 -24.03
N PHE A 16 20.88 2.84 -22.70
CA PHE A 16 21.34 1.72 -21.88
C PHE A 16 20.26 0.64 -21.83
N LYS A 17 20.61 -0.54 -22.33
CA LYS A 17 19.84 -1.77 -22.24
C LYS A 17 20.66 -2.74 -21.38
N CYS A 18 20.12 -3.19 -20.25
CA CYS A 18 20.73 -4.28 -19.47
C CYS A 18 20.89 -5.51 -20.38
N CYS A 19 21.90 -6.35 -20.13
CA CYS A 19 22.12 -7.60 -20.87
C CYS A 19 20.93 -8.57 -20.81
N CYS A 20 20.00 -8.38 -19.85
CA CYS A 20 18.73 -9.11 -19.71
C CYS A 20 17.51 -8.35 -20.29
N GLY A 21 17.72 -7.16 -20.84
CA GLY A 21 16.68 -6.25 -21.32
C GLY A 21 16.02 -5.44 -20.19
N ILE A 22 16.30 -4.12 -20.11
CA ILE A 22 15.63 -3.12 -19.23
C ILE A 22 14.10 -3.09 -19.40
N PHE A 23 13.57 -3.77 -20.42
CA PHE A 23 12.16 -4.05 -20.56
C PHE A 23 11.57 -4.76 -19.33
N HIS A 24 12.29 -5.65 -18.64
CA HIS A 24 11.70 -6.44 -17.54
C HIS A 24 11.35 -5.59 -16.30
N VAL A 25 12.25 -4.72 -15.84
CA VAL A 25 11.99 -3.91 -14.64
C VAL A 25 10.95 -2.83 -14.93
N LYS A 26 11.07 -2.11 -16.05
CA LYS A 26 10.07 -1.09 -16.44
C LYS A 26 8.69 -1.71 -16.70
N THR A 27 8.63 -2.86 -17.38
CA THR A 27 7.37 -3.54 -17.67
C THR A 27 6.77 -4.15 -16.41
N GLY A 28 7.60 -4.75 -15.54
CA GLY A 28 7.15 -5.28 -14.24
C GLY A 28 6.52 -4.20 -13.37
N THR A 29 7.18 -3.05 -13.21
CA THR A 29 6.64 -1.93 -12.42
C THR A 29 5.35 -1.36 -13.04
N ARG A 30 5.23 -1.34 -14.38
CA ARG A 30 4.01 -0.90 -15.07
C ARG A 30 2.86 -1.91 -14.91
N ILE A 31 3.14 -3.20 -14.98
CA ILE A 31 2.13 -4.25 -14.74
C ILE A 31 1.62 -4.16 -13.31
N LEU A 32 2.53 -4.03 -12.33
CA LEU A 32 2.17 -3.88 -10.93
C LEU A 32 1.31 -2.64 -10.68
N SER A 33 1.63 -1.50 -11.31
CA SER A 33 0.82 -0.29 -11.14
C SER A 33 -0.58 -0.41 -11.74
N VAL A 34 -0.73 -1.09 -12.89
CA VAL A 34 -2.04 -1.40 -13.49
C VAL A 34 -2.85 -2.31 -12.57
N ILE A 35 -2.26 -3.42 -12.11
CA ILE A 35 -2.94 -4.37 -11.21
C ILE A 35 -3.37 -3.67 -9.92
N ASN A 36 -2.52 -2.83 -9.36
CA ASN A 36 -2.82 -2.10 -8.13
C ASN A 36 -4.02 -1.16 -8.30
N VAL A 37 -4.13 -0.44 -9.41
CA VAL A 37 -5.31 0.39 -9.71
C VAL A 37 -6.59 -0.45 -9.84
N LEU A 38 -6.53 -1.60 -10.52
CA LEU A 38 -7.67 -2.50 -10.69
C LEU A 38 -8.16 -3.08 -9.36
N ILE A 39 -7.24 -3.52 -8.49
CA ILE A 39 -7.60 -4.05 -7.17
C ILE A 39 -8.19 -2.94 -6.30
N SER A 40 -7.55 -1.77 -6.23
CA SER A 40 -8.02 -0.64 -5.42
C SER A 40 -9.39 -0.13 -5.85
N THR A 41 -9.68 -0.11 -7.16
CA THR A 41 -11.01 0.26 -7.67
C THR A 41 -12.05 -0.83 -7.42
N GLY A 42 -11.70 -2.10 -7.57
CA GLY A 42 -12.58 -3.22 -7.22
C GLY A 42 -13.00 -3.23 -5.76
N LEU A 43 -12.07 -2.95 -4.84
CA LEU A 43 -12.36 -2.82 -3.40
C LEU A 43 -13.32 -1.65 -3.11
N ALA A 44 -13.21 -0.54 -3.84
CA ALA A 44 -14.14 0.58 -3.70
C ALA A 44 -15.57 0.20 -4.13
N PHE A 45 -15.74 -0.66 -5.14
CA PHE A 45 -17.06 -1.14 -5.55
C PHE A 45 -17.75 -2.00 -4.48
N GLN A 46 -16.99 -2.73 -3.67
CA GLN A 46 -17.53 -3.55 -2.58
C GLN A 46 -18.33 -2.70 -1.57
N LEU A 47 -17.97 -1.43 -1.38
CA LEU A 47 -18.61 -0.51 -0.44
C LEU A 47 -20.08 -0.21 -0.76
N PHE A 48 -20.52 -0.45 -1.99
CA PHE A 48 -21.91 -0.23 -2.40
C PHE A 48 -22.83 -1.40 -2.06
N PHE A 49 -22.28 -2.56 -1.71
CA PHE A 49 -23.06 -3.79 -1.48
C PHE A 49 -23.24 -4.14 0.01
N PHE A 50 -22.41 -3.60 0.90
CA PHE A 50 -22.46 -3.92 2.33
C PHE A 50 -23.11 -2.80 3.16
N PRO A 51 -24.18 -3.10 3.92
CA PRO A 51 -24.79 -2.11 4.80
C PRO A 51 -23.92 -1.92 6.05
N TYR A 52 -23.36 -0.71 6.20
CA TYR A 52 -22.58 -0.31 7.36
C TYR A 52 -23.28 0.82 8.13
N ASN A 53 -22.90 0.98 9.40
CA ASN A 53 -23.26 2.17 10.18
C ASN A 53 -22.60 3.41 9.54
N TRP A 54 -23.31 4.54 9.50
CA TRP A 54 -22.91 5.77 8.78
C TRP A 54 -21.47 6.23 9.11
N LEU A 55 -21.05 6.11 10.37
CA LEU A 55 -19.70 6.48 10.81
C LEU A 55 -18.64 5.59 10.14
N TRP A 56 -18.87 4.27 10.13
CA TRP A 56 -17.99 3.31 9.49
C TRP A 56 -17.99 3.47 7.98
N SER A 57 -19.15 3.76 7.37
CA SER A 57 -19.23 4.08 5.95
C SER A 57 -18.32 5.25 5.56
N ILE A 58 -18.32 6.35 6.31
CA ILE A 58 -17.48 7.52 6.00
C ILE A 58 -15.99 7.16 6.06
N ILE A 59 -15.58 6.38 7.06
CA ILE A 59 -14.18 5.93 7.23
C ILE A 59 -13.78 5.00 6.06
N GLU A 60 -14.66 4.08 5.67
CA GLU A 60 -14.41 3.14 4.57
C GLU A 60 -14.36 3.85 3.21
N TYR A 61 -15.30 4.76 2.94
CA TYR A 61 -15.30 5.56 1.70
C TYR A 61 -14.07 6.47 1.59
N SER A 62 -13.67 7.13 2.68
CA SER A 62 -12.49 8.00 2.68
C SER A 62 -11.20 7.22 2.49
N SER A 63 -11.07 6.05 3.13
CA SER A 63 -9.90 5.17 2.96
C SER A 63 -9.83 4.54 1.57
N ALA A 64 -10.96 4.09 1.00
CA ALA A 64 -11.00 3.58 -0.36
C ALA A 64 -10.66 4.68 -1.39
N THR A 65 -11.20 5.89 -1.20
CA THR A 65 -10.87 7.03 -2.07
C THR A 65 -9.38 7.37 -2.00
N ALA A 66 -8.79 7.42 -0.81
CA ALA A 66 -7.34 7.64 -0.64
C ALA A 66 -6.50 6.53 -1.30
N ASN A 67 -6.94 5.27 -1.24
CA ASN A 67 -6.26 4.15 -1.87
C ASN A 67 -6.34 4.21 -3.41
N VAL A 68 -7.49 4.59 -3.98
CA VAL A 68 -7.64 4.81 -5.42
C VAL A 68 -6.76 5.96 -5.91
N ILE A 69 -6.77 7.10 -5.22
CA ILE A 69 -5.97 8.28 -5.57
C ILE A 69 -4.47 7.98 -5.51
N SER A 70 -4.02 7.31 -4.44
CA SER A 70 -2.61 6.94 -4.29
C SER A 70 -2.17 5.87 -5.31
N SER A 71 -3.03 4.92 -5.65
CA SER A 71 -2.75 3.94 -6.72
C SER A 71 -2.65 4.62 -8.09
N ALA A 72 -3.53 5.59 -8.38
CA ALA A 72 -3.47 6.39 -9.60
C ALA A 72 -2.21 7.28 -9.66
N SER A 73 -1.76 7.83 -8.53
CA SER A 73 -0.52 8.62 -8.48
C SER A 73 0.72 7.76 -8.75
N MET A 74 0.76 6.53 -8.22
CA MET A 74 1.80 5.54 -8.55
C MET A 74 1.79 5.18 -10.04
N PHE A 75 0.61 4.97 -10.61
CA PHE A 75 0.45 4.72 -12.04
C PHE A 75 1.04 5.87 -12.86
N ILE A 76 0.59 7.11 -12.62
CA ILE A 76 1.12 8.30 -13.31
C ILE A 76 2.63 8.43 -13.11
N ALA A 77 3.14 8.22 -11.89
CA ALA A 77 4.57 8.29 -11.59
C ALA A 77 5.39 7.30 -12.44
N THR A 78 4.86 6.10 -12.64
CA THR A 78 5.50 5.02 -13.41
C THR A 78 5.52 5.31 -14.91
N PHE A 79 4.49 5.97 -15.45
CA PHE A 79 4.42 6.32 -16.87
C PHE A 79 5.09 7.65 -17.22
N THR A 80 5.11 8.62 -16.31
CA THR A 80 5.69 9.96 -16.51
C THR A 80 7.10 10.12 -15.94
N PHE A 81 7.67 9.07 -15.33
CA PHE A 81 8.99 9.07 -14.68
C PHE A 81 9.15 10.18 -13.64
N ARG A 82 8.10 10.41 -12.84
CA ARG A 82 8.09 11.39 -11.75
C ARG A 82 8.18 10.69 -10.39
N PRO A 83 9.38 10.34 -9.90
CA PRO A 83 9.53 9.54 -8.68
C PRO A 83 8.98 10.25 -7.43
N LYS A 84 8.93 11.59 -7.43
CA LYS A 84 8.35 12.37 -6.33
C LYS A 84 6.86 12.04 -6.09
N MET A 85 6.13 11.61 -7.11
CA MET A 85 4.72 11.21 -6.97
C MET A 85 4.54 9.84 -6.29
N VAL A 86 5.61 9.02 -6.21
CA VAL A 86 5.60 7.72 -5.51
C VAL A 86 5.60 7.91 -3.99
N ILE A 87 6.10 9.03 -3.48
CA ILE A 87 6.18 9.30 -2.03
C ILE A 87 4.78 9.26 -1.39
N GLY A 88 3.79 9.88 -2.04
CA GLY A 88 2.41 9.87 -1.56
C GLY A 88 1.82 8.46 -1.51
N TYR A 89 2.11 7.65 -2.53
CA TYR A 89 1.71 6.24 -2.55
C TYR A 89 2.34 5.44 -1.41
N LEU A 90 3.65 5.56 -1.21
CA LEU A 90 4.36 4.86 -0.14
C LEU A 90 3.83 5.24 1.25
N ALA A 91 3.52 6.52 1.46
CA ALA A 91 2.92 6.98 2.72
C ALA A 91 1.55 6.33 2.97
N THR A 92 0.68 6.28 1.95
CA THR A 92 -0.64 5.61 2.07
C THR A 92 -0.48 4.12 2.34
N GLN A 93 0.44 3.43 1.65
CA GLN A 93 0.70 2.01 1.87
C GLN A 93 1.24 1.73 3.27
N LEU A 94 2.11 2.60 3.80
CA LEU A 94 2.63 2.46 5.16
C LEU A 94 1.51 2.59 6.20
N ILE A 95 0.60 3.55 6.03
CA ILE A 95 -0.55 3.73 6.93
C ILE A 95 -1.45 2.51 6.90
N ILE A 96 -1.77 1.98 5.71
CA ILE A 96 -2.58 0.78 5.55
C ILE A 96 -1.89 -0.41 6.23
N LEU A 97 -0.59 -0.60 6.00
CA LEU A 97 0.19 -1.68 6.60
C LEU A 97 0.15 -1.63 8.13
N ILE A 98 0.35 -0.45 8.72
CA ILE A 98 0.25 -0.26 10.18
C ILE A 98 -1.15 -0.62 10.67
N PHE A 99 -2.19 -0.10 10.01
CA PHE A 99 -3.57 -0.34 10.40
C PHE A 99 -3.95 -1.82 10.34
N THR A 100 -3.60 -2.50 9.24
CA THR A 100 -3.82 -3.95 9.08
C THR A 100 -3.03 -4.75 10.10
N GLY A 101 -1.79 -4.34 10.43
CA GLY A 101 -0.98 -4.98 11.46
C GLY A 101 -1.59 -4.86 12.86
N LEU A 102 -2.14 -3.68 13.20
CA LEU A 102 -2.86 -3.46 14.46
C LEU A 102 -4.12 -4.32 14.54
N LEU A 103 -4.93 -4.35 13.47
CA LEU A 103 -6.13 -5.20 13.41
C LEU A 103 -5.79 -6.69 13.55
N PHE A 104 -4.78 -7.16 12.82
CA PHE A 104 -4.33 -8.55 12.92
C PHE A 104 -3.88 -8.90 14.33
N THR A 105 -3.12 -8.02 14.98
CA THR A 105 -2.68 -8.20 16.37
C THR A 105 -3.85 -8.23 17.34
N ALA A 106 -4.81 -7.32 17.18
CA ALA A 106 -6.03 -7.29 18.00
C ALA A 106 -6.86 -8.57 17.84
N CYS A 107 -7.00 -9.08 16.61
CA CYS A 107 -7.66 -10.37 16.36
C CYS A 107 -6.92 -11.53 17.04
N MET A 108 -5.59 -11.58 16.93
CA MET A 108 -4.79 -12.64 17.57
C MET A 108 -4.90 -12.58 19.10
N VAL A 109 -4.85 -11.38 19.69
CA VAL A 109 -5.04 -11.18 21.13
C VAL A 109 -6.44 -11.63 21.55
N SER A 110 -7.49 -11.32 20.77
CA SER A 110 -8.85 -11.74 21.05
C SER A 110 -9.06 -13.25 20.98
N ILE A 111 -8.27 -13.97 20.18
CA ILE A 111 -8.32 -15.43 20.11
C ILE A 111 -7.59 -16.05 21.31
N ILE A 112 -6.47 -15.45 21.73
CA ILE A 112 -5.60 -16.00 22.79
C ILE A 112 -6.14 -15.65 24.20
N ILE A 113 -6.76 -14.49 24.37
CA ILE A 113 -7.35 -14.04 25.63
C ILE A 113 -8.87 -14.28 25.55
N PRO A 114 -9.39 -15.43 25.99
CA PRO A 114 -10.82 -15.64 26.07
C PRO A 114 -11.47 -14.59 26.99
N GLU A 115 -12.71 -14.20 26.69
CA GLU A 115 -13.50 -13.20 27.42
C GLU A 115 -13.51 -13.39 28.95
N SER A 116 -13.24 -14.60 29.43
CA SER A 116 -13.13 -14.96 30.85
C SER A 116 -12.01 -14.23 31.60
N VAL A 117 -10.94 -13.79 30.93
CA VAL A 117 -9.83 -13.05 31.58
C VAL A 117 -10.07 -11.53 31.51
N GLY A 118 -10.59 -11.03 30.40
CA GLY A 118 -10.88 -9.60 30.21
C GLY A 118 -11.93 -9.06 31.18
N ARG A 119 -12.98 -9.85 31.47
CA ARG A 119 -14.02 -9.47 32.45
C ARG A 119 -13.48 -9.44 33.89
N PHE A 120 -12.57 -10.36 34.22
CA PHE A 120 -11.97 -10.46 35.56
C PHE A 120 -11.07 -9.27 35.90
N VAL A 121 -10.28 -8.79 34.93
CA VAL A 121 -9.36 -7.65 35.12
C VAL A 121 -10.12 -6.33 35.28
N ILE A 122 -11.19 -6.12 34.50
CA ILE A 122 -11.99 -4.89 34.58
C ILE A 122 -12.80 -4.84 35.88
N GLU A 123 -13.36 -5.97 36.34
CA GLU A 123 -14.08 -6.01 37.62
C GLU A 123 -13.17 -5.85 38.85
N HIS A 124 -11.91 -6.29 38.79
CA HIS A 124 -10.96 -6.18 39.91
C HIS A 124 -10.19 -4.84 39.96
N LEU A 125 -10.10 -4.10 38.86
CA LEU A 125 -9.55 -2.73 38.84
C LEU A 125 -10.61 -1.66 39.14
N SER A 126 -11.89 -2.02 39.18
CA SER A 126 -13.02 -1.13 39.50
C SER A 126 -13.41 -1.15 40.99
N LYS A 127 -12.58 -1.73 41.87
CA LYS A 127 -12.69 -1.63 43.33
C LYS A 127 -11.49 -0.87 43.88
#